data_AF-A0A965XNP2-F1
#
_entry.id   AF-A0A965XNP2-F1
#
_cell.length_a   1.000
_cell.length_b   1.000
_cell.length_c   1.000
_cell.angle_alpha   90.00
_cell.angle_beta   90.00
_cell.angle_gamma   90.00
#
_symmetry.space_group_name_H-M   'P 1'
#
loop_
_entity.id
_entity.type
_entity.pdbx_description
1 polymer ?
#
loop_
_entity_poly.entity_id
_entity_poly.type
_entity_poly.pdbx_seq_one_letter_code
_entity_poly.pdbx_strand_id
1 'polypeptide(L)' 'MSVRFSRWMVLGVALAVVATAWPSGQCRAGDISLLRIGTGGLLGVYYPVGKALAECMGRTAEARGLIAVAQTSGGSVA' A
#
# COMPACT_ATOMS: atom_id res chain seq x y z
N MET A 1 44.97 -10.24 24.22
CA MET A 1 45.01 -10.02 22.76
C MET A 1 44.60 -8.58 22.48
N SER A 2 45.55 -7.65 22.36
CA SER A 2 45.26 -6.22 22.15
C SER A 2 45.23 -5.91 20.65
N VAL A 3 44.06 -5.60 20.13
CA VAL A 3 43.90 -5.25 18.71
C VAL A 3 44.40 -3.82 18.51
N ARG A 4 45.49 -3.62 17.75
CA ARG A 4 46.00 -2.29 17.36
C ARG A 4 45.26 -1.84 16.10
N PHE A 5 44.30 -0.94 16.24
CA PHE A 5 43.57 -0.36 15.10
C PHE A 5 44.42 0.66 14.35
N SER A 6 44.60 0.46 13.05
CA SER A 6 45.27 1.40 12.14
C SER A 6 44.36 2.59 11.83
N ARG A 7 44.92 3.81 11.75
CA ARG A 7 44.17 5.04 11.40
C ARG A 7 43.40 4.90 10.08
N TRP A 8 43.92 4.14 9.13
CA TRP A 8 43.27 3.84 7.84
C TRP A 8 42.07 2.91 7.98
N MET A 9 42.13 1.97 8.92
CA MET A 9 41.03 1.06 9.23
C MET A 9 39.87 1.83 9.89
N VAL A 10 40.18 2.76 10.80
CA VAL A 10 39.17 3.63 11.43
C VAL A 10 38.51 4.53 10.38
N LEU A 11 39.29 5.10 9.45
CA LEU A 11 38.76 5.93 8.36
C LEU A 11 37.84 5.14 7.43
N GLY A 12 38.23 3.91 7.07
CA GLY A 12 37.43 3.04 6.21
C GLY A 12 36.09 2.64 6.85
N VAL A 13 36.11 2.33 8.14
CA VAL A 13 34.88 2.01 8.89
C VAL A 13 33.98 3.25 9.00
N ALA A 14 34.54 4.43 9.28
CA ALA A 14 33.76 5.66 9.35
C ALA A 14 33.07 5.99 8.02
N LEU A 15 33.76 5.79 6.89
CA LEU A 15 33.19 6.02 5.56
C LEU A 15 32.05 5.03 5.25
N ALA A 16 32.20 3.77 5.64
CA ALA A 16 31.18 2.75 5.47
C ALA A 16 29.91 3.05 6.28
N VAL A 17 30.05 3.57 7.51
CA VAL A 17 28.92 3.97 8.35
C VAL A 17 28.18 5.17 7.74
N VAL A 18 28.89 6.14 7.16
CA VAL A 18 28.26 7.28 6.48
C VAL A 18 27.51 6.83 5.22
N ALA A 19 28.07 5.87 4.48
CA ALA A 19 27.43 5.32 3.28
C ALA A 19 26.12 4.58 3.59
N THR A 20 26.02 3.89 4.73
CA THR A 20 24.78 3.20 5.15
C THR A 20 23.79 4.10 5.88
N ALA A 21 24.24 5.25 6.38
CA ALA A 21 23.39 6.24 7.04
C ALA A 21 22.64 7.17 6.07
N TRP A 22 22.83 7.02 4.75
CA TRP A 22 22.10 7.80 3.78
C TRP A 22 20.60 7.49 3.91
N PRO A 23 19.73 8.48 4.19
CA PRO A 23 18.30 8.24 4.24
C PRO A 23 17.84 7.87 2.82
N SER A 24 17.65 6.58 2.58
CA SER A 24 16.87 6.11 1.45
C SER A 24 15.44 6.55 1.72
N GLY A 25 14.98 7.58 1.01
CA GLY A 25 13.62 8.07 1.13
C GLY A 25 12.66 6.90 0.93
N GLN A 26 12.04 6.43 2.00
CA GLN A 26 11.05 5.37 1.91
C GLN A 26 9.81 5.99 1.27
N CYS A 27 9.55 5.63 0.02
CA CYS A 27 8.27 5.89 -0.61
C CYS A 27 7.24 5.02 0.13
N ARG A 28 6.57 5.60 1.13
CA ARG A 28 5.45 4.97 1.80
C ARG A 28 4.26 5.08 0.85
N ALA A 29 3.83 3.94 0.30
CA ALA A 29 2.48 3.85 -0.22
C ALA A 29 1.55 4.28 0.93
N GLY A 30 0.74 5.32 0.71
CA GLY A 30 -0.25 5.73 1.73
C GLY A 30 -1.10 4.53 2.13
N ASP A 31 -1.64 4.53 3.34
CA ASP A 31 -2.55 3.46 3.78
C ASP A 31 -3.82 3.49 2.93
N ILE A 32 -3.79 2.72 1.83
CA ILE A 32 -4.92 2.59 0.92
C ILE A 32 -5.80 1.45 1.42
N SER A 33 -7.02 1.79 1.84
CA SER A 33 -8.02 0.81 2.26
C SER A 33 -8.87 0.38 1.07
N LEU A 34 -8.87 -0.93 0.76
CA LEU A 34 -9.66 -1.52 -0.31
C LEU A 34 -10.98 -2.07 0.24
N LEU A 35 -12.09 -1.54 -0.24
CA LEU A 35 -13.44 -2.02 0.07
C LEU A 35 -14.01 -2.77 -1.13
N ARG A 36 -14.14 -4.09 -1.00
CA ARG A 36 -14.79 -4.95 -1.99
C ARG A 36 -16.25 -5.15 -1.64
N ILE A 37 -17.13 -4.71 -2.53
CA ILE A 37 -18.58 -4.91 -2.41
C ILE A 37 -18.92 -6.21 -3.13
N GLY A 38 -19.24 -7.24 -2.35
CA GLY A 38 -19.78 -8.48 -2.88
C GLY A 38 -21.17 -8.25 -3.45
N THR A 39 -21.33 -8.51 -4.74
CA THR A 39 -22.64 -8.46 -5.42
C THR A 39 -22.99 -9.86 -5.93
N GLY A 40 -23.87 -9.98 -6.92
CA GLY A 40 -24.16 -11.26 -7.58
C GLY A 40 -23.58 -11.31 -8.98
N GLY A 41 -24.31 -11.96 -9.89
CA GLY A 41 -23.99 -11.92 -11.32
C GLY A 41 -24.10 -10.50 -11.90
N LEU A 42 -23.35 -10.25 -12.98
CA LEU A 42 -23.32 -8.98 -13.71
C LEU A 42 -24.71 -8.49 -14.15
N LEU A 43 -25.59 -9.42 -14.54
CA LEU A 43 -26.97 -9.14 -14.97
C LEU A 43 -27.97 -9.11 -13.80
N GLY A 44 -27.52 -9.41 -12.58
CA GLY A 44 -28.35 -9.33 -11.38
C GLY A 44 -28.52 -7.89 -10.90
N VAL A 45 -29.54 -7.66 -10.06
CA VAL A 45 -29.85 -6.31 -9.54
C VAL A 45 -28.75 -5.75 -8.63
N TYR A 46 -28.03 -6.63 -7.92
CA TYR A 46 -27.03 -6.20 -6.96
C TYR A 46 -25.75 -5.64 -7.57
N TYR A 47 -25.41 -6.01 -8.81
CA TYR A 47 -24.22 -5.47 -9.48
C TYR A 47 -24.33 -3.97 -9.78
N PRO A 48 -25.38 -3.45 -10.45
CA PRO A 48 -25.53 -2.02 -10.69
C PRO A 48 -25.71 -1.22 -9.40
N VAL A 49 -26.39 -1.77 -8.38
CA VAL A 49 -26.52 -1.14 -7.05
C VAL A 49 -25.16 -1.04 -6.36
N GLY A 50 -24.39 -2.14 -6.32
CA GLY A 50 -23.04 -2.16 -5.76
C GLY A 50 -22.10 -1.21 -6.51
N LYS A 51 -22.24 -1.09 -7.83
CA LYS A 51 -21.46 -0.16 -8.65
C LYS A 51 -21.76 1.30 -8.29
N ALA A 52 -23.04 1.67 -8.17
CA ALA A 52 -23.44 3.01 -7.74
C ALA A 52 -22.92 3.34 -6.33
N LEU A 53 -22.93 2.37 -5.41
CA LEU A 53 -22.34 2.51 -4.07
C LEU A 53 -20.83 2.72 -4.14
N ALA A 54 -20.11 1.94 -4.93
CA ALA A 54 -18.67 2.09 -5.12
C ALA A 54 -18.31 3.47 -5.70
N GLU A 55 -19.08 3.98 -6.67
CA GLU A 55 -18.90 5.32 -7.24
C GLU A 55 -19.16 6.43 -6.21
N CYS A 56 -20.25 6.33 -5.44
CA CYS A 56 -20.56 7.28 -4.36
C CYS A 56 -19.46 7.29 -3.29
N MET A 57 -18.98 6.12 -2.87
CA MET A 57 -17.89 6.00 -1.91
C MET A 57 -16.60 6.59 -2.47
N GLY A 58 -16.26 6.29 -3.72
CA GLY A 58 -15.09 6.82 -4.43
C GLY A 58 -15.01 8.35 -4.42
N ARG A 59 -16.13 9.04 -4.63
CA ARG A 59 -16.20 10.51 -4.55
C ARG A 59 -15.84 11.07 -3.18
N THR A 60 -16.06 10.30 -2.11
CA THR A 60 -15.69 10.67 -0.73
C THR A 60 -14.36 10.08 -0.26
N ALA A 61 -13.75 9.24 -1.09
CA ALA A 61 -12.64 8.37 -0.72
C ALA A 61 -11.25 8.93 -1.07
N GLU A 62 -11.17 9.86 -2.02
CA GLU A 62 -9.94 10.57 -2.38
C GLU A 62 -9.31 11.28 -1.16
N ALA A 63 -10.14 11.76 -0.23
CA ALA A 63 -9.71 12.37 1.03
C ALA A 63 -9.36 11.35 2.15
N ARG A 64 -9.67 10.06 1.96
CA ARG A 64 -9.55 9.01 3.01
C ARG A 64 -8.67 7.83 2.60
N GLY A 65 -8.01 7.89 1.44
CA GLY A 65 -7.21 6.78 0.93
C GLY A 65 -8.03 5.50 0.71
N LEU A 66 -9.31 5.61 0.34
CA LEU A 66 -10.16 4.43 0.15
C LEU A 66 -10.41 4.13 -1.33
N ILE A 67 -10.37 2.85 -1.71
CA ILE A 67 -10.72 2.38 -3.04
C ILE A 67 -11.88 1.41 -2.89
N ALA A 68 -13.06 1.81 -3.37
CA ALA A 68 -14.26 0.97 -3.35
C ALA A 68 -14.48 0.34 -4.74
N VAL A 69 -14.77 -0.97 -4.79
CA VAL A 69 -15.02 -1.69 -6.04
C VAL A 69 -16.19 -2.66 -5.88
N ALA A 70 -17.11 -2.64 -6.85
CA ALA A 70 -18.16 -3.64 -6.96
C ALA A 70 -17.65 -4.90 -7.67
N GLN A 71 -17.81 -6.05 -7.03
CA GLN A 71 -17.28 -7.33 -7.53
C GLN A 71 -18.43 -8.25 -7.95
N THR A 72 -18.38 -8.73 -9.19
CA THR A 72 -19.33 -9.72 -9.74
C THR A 72 -18.95 -11.13 -9.29
N SER A 73 -19.95 -11.99 -9.14
CA SER A 73 -19.80 -13.43 -8.85
C SER A 73 -20.51 -14.29 -9.91
N GLY A 74 -20.36 -15.61 -9.82
CA GLY A 74 -21.00 -16.56 -10.73
C GLY A 74 -22.52 -16.77 -10.54
N GLY A 75 -23.18 -16.06 -9.61
CA GLY A 75 -24.64 -16.16 -9.49
C GLY A 75 -25.25 -15.80 -8.14
N SER A 76 -24.46 -15.63 -7.07
CA SER A 76 -24.95 -15.34 -5.70
C SER A 76 -24.14 -14.26 -4.99
N VAL A 77 -24.73 -13.58 -4.00
CA VAL A 77 -24.03 -12.63 -3.14
C VAL A 77 -22.93 -13.35 -2.33
N ALA A 78 -21.72 -12.77 -2.34
CA ALA A 78 -20.53 -13.29 -1.68
C ALA A 78 -20.00 -12.31 -0.63
#